data_AF-A0A419FM99-F1
#
_entry.id   AF-A0A419FM99-F1
#
_cell.length_a   1.000
_cell.length_b   1.000
_cell.length_c   1.000
_cell.angle_alpha   90.00
_cell.angle_beta   90.00
_cell.angle_gamma   90.00
#
_symmetry.space_group_name_H-M   'P 1'
#
loop_
_entity.id
_entity.type
_entity.pdbx_description
1 polymer ?
#
loop_
_entity_poly.entity_id
_entity_poly.type
_entity_poly.pdbx_seq_one_letter_code
_entity_poly.pdbx_strand_id
1 'polypeptide(L)'
;MNPHAIPDEVIFNLCTTVLPGFRKIMKNLEGVDHELSSHAFALHLMELGREQMSEVADPSEKDVELMTGYIESLDYDNAEKAFFTAFAGGCVLGLVIINELAREDFSRALRLIEDFTRKEF
;
A
#
# COMPACT_ATOMS: atom_id res chain seq x y z
N MET A 1 1.78 26.11 -10.75
CA MET A 1 0.85 25.14 -10.13
C MET A 1 0.58 24.07 -11.17
N ASN A 2 0.94 22.82 -10.89
CA ASN A 2 0.71 21.72 -11.81
C ASN A 2 -0.76 21.28 -11.67
N PRO A 3 -1.61 21.44 -12.69
CA PRO A 3 -3.07 21.25 -12.56
C PRO A 3 -3.51 19.78 -12.47
N HIS A 4 -2.58 18.84 -12.32
CA HIS A 4 -2.82 17.39 -12.44
C HIS A 4 -2.45 16.56 -11.22
N ALA A 5 -2.01 17.18 -10.13
CA ALA A 5 -1.55 16.43 -8.97
C ALA A 5 -2.76 15.96 -8.13
N ILE A 6 -2.83 14.66 -7.81
CA ILE A 6 -3.90 14.11 -6.96
C ILE A 6 -4.09 14.96 -5.68
N PRO A 7 -5.33 15.33 -5.30
CA PRO A 7 -5.58 16.02 -4.03
C PRO A 7 -5.21 15.11 -2.86
N ASP A 8 -4.55 15.67 -1.83
CA ASP A 8 -4.13 14.88 -0.66
C ASP A 8 -5.32 14.16 -0.02
N GLU A 9 -6.48 14.82 0.03
CA GLU A 9 -7.74 14.28 0.55
C GLU A 9 -8.14 12.95 -0.09
N VAL A 10 -7.82 12.71 -1.37
CA VAL A 10 -8.15 11.45 -2.04
C VAL A 10 -7.37 10.30 -1.42
N ILE A 11 -6.07 10.49 -1.15
CA ILE A 11 -5.23 9.46 -0.52
C ILE A 11 -5.61 9.26 0.95
N PHE A 12 -5.91 10.34 1.68
CA PHE A 12 -6.41 10.24 3.06
C PHE A 12 -7.76 9.49 3.13
N ASN A 13 -8.68 9.77 2.21
CA ASN A 13 -9.96 9.08 2.13
C ASN A 13 -9.78 7.60 1.75
N LEU A 14 -8.87 7.29 0.82
CA LEU A 14 -8.51 5.91 0.48
C LEU A 14 -8.01 5.18 1.73
N CYS A 15 -7.02 5.74 2.43
CA CYS A 15 -6.45 5.14 3.64
C CYS A 15 -7.53 4.87 4.71
N THR A 16 -8.39 5.85 4.96
CA THR A 16 -9.52 5.73 5.89
C THR A 16 -10.49 4.62 5.47
N THR A 17 -10.75 4.49 4.17
CA THR A 17 -11.66 3.48 3.61
C THR A 17 -11.09 2.07 3.72
N VAL A 18 -9.79 1.89 3.46
CA VAL A 18 -9.16 0.56 3.44
C VAL A 18 -8.70 0.08 4.84
N LEU A 19 -8.50 0.99 5.80
CA LEU A 19 -8.03 0.67 7.15
C LEU A 19 -8.89 -0.36 7.90
N PRO A 20 -10.23 -0.29 7.92
CA PRO A 20 -11.06 -1.34 8.52
C PRO A 20 -10.86 -2.71 7.86
N GLY A 21 -10.70 -2.74 6.54
CA GLY A 21 -10.42 -3.96 5.78
C GLY A 21 -9.08 -4.58 6.16
N PHE A 22 -8.03 -3.75 6.22
CA PHE A 22 -6.71 -4.14 6.70
C PHE A 22 -6.75 -4.73 8.11
N ARG A 23 -7.39 -4.04 9.06
CA ARG A 23 -7.50 -4.53 10.45
C ARG A 23 -8.20 -5.90 10.52
N LYS A 24 -9.20 -6.12 9.68
CA LYS A 24 -9.88 -7.42 9.58
C LYS A 24 -8.96 -8.50 9.01
N ILE A 25 -8.15 -8.17 8.00
CA ILE A 25 -7.14 -9.07 7.45
C ILE A 25 -6.13 -9.45 8.54
N MET A 26 -5.53 -8.48 9.21
CA MET A 26 -4.55 -8.72 10.28
C MET A 26 -5.09 -9.60 11.39
N LYS A 27 -6.32 -9.35 11.87
CA LYS A 27 -6.97 -10.18 12.89
C LYS A 27 -7.20 -11.64 12.45
N ASN A 28 -7.49 -11.87 11.18
CA ASN A 28 -7.65 -13.23 10.66
C ASN A 28 -6.30 -13.96 10.55
N LEU A 29 -5.22 -13.19 10.36
CA LEU A 29 -3.86 -13.68 10.19
C LEU A 29 -3.16 -13.92 11.55
N GLU A 30 -3.54 -13.23 12.62
CA GLU A 30 -3.07 -13.52 14.00
C GLU A 30 -3.32 -14.98 14.44
N GLY A 31 -4.31 -15.66 13.83
CA GLY A 31 -4.61 -17.08 14.09
C GLY A 31 -3.85 -18.07 13.20
N VAL A 32 -3.05 -17.58 12.25
CA VAL A 32 -2.26 -18.37 11.31
C VAL A 32 -0.80 -18.28 11.73
N ASP A 33 -0.15 -19.42 11.93
CA ASP A 33 1.28 -19.46 12.27
C ASP A 33 2.09 -18.89 11.08
N HIS A 34 2.70 -17.72 11.26
CA HIS A 34 3.36 -16.99 10.18
C HIS A 34 4.87 -17.18 10.24
N GLU A 35 5.37 -18.16 9.47
CA GLU A 35 6.81 -18.38 9.22
C GLU A 35 7.46 -17.30 8.31
N LEU A 36 6.69 -16.31 7.86
CA LEU A 36 7.15 -15.27 6.95
C LEU A 36 7.91 -14.17 7.71
N SER A 37 8.99 -13.68 7.10
CA SER A 37 9.66 -12.46 7.58
C SER A 37 8.74 -11.24 7.40
N SER A 38 8.90 -10.20 8.21
CA SER A 38 8.13 -8.95 8.08
C SER A 38 8.23 -8.34 6.67
N HIS A 39 9.40 -8.45 6.05
CA HIS A 39 9.59 -8.03 4.66
C HIS A 39 8.73 -8.83 3.68
N ALA A 40 8.78 -10.17 3.74
CA ALA A 40 8.00 -11.03 2.86
C ALA A 40 6.49 -10.84 3.08
N PHE A 41 6.08 -10.67 4.34
CA PHE A 41 4.70 -10.41 4.68
C PHE A 41 4.20 -9.05 4.16
N ALA A 42 5.03 -8.00 4.25
CA ALA A 42 4.69 -6.70 3.67
C ALA A 42 4.58 -6.74 2.14
N LEU A 43 5.45 -7.50 1.46
CA LEU A 43 5.33 -7.72 0.02
C LEU A 43 3.99 -8.37 -0.34
N HIS A 44 3.58 -9.41 0.38
CA HIS A 44 2.28 -10.05 0.17
C HIS A 44 1.09 -9.12 0.43
N LEU A 45 1.18 -8.25 1.46
CA LEU A 45 0.14 -7.25 1.71
C LEU A 45 0.07 -6.21 0.59
N MET A 46 1.21 -5.80 0.03
CA MET A 46 1.24 -4.89 -1.10
C MET A 46 0.66 -5.54 -2.37
N GLU A 47 0.99 -6.80 -2.64
CA GLU A 47 0.37 -7.59 -3.71
C GLU A 47 -1.16 -7.67 -3.53
N LEU A 48 -1.61 -8.02 -2.32
CA LEU A 48 -3.02 -8.11 -2.00
C LEU A 48 -3.77 -6.80 -2.23
N GLY A 49 -3.21 -5.67 -1.75
CA GLY A 49 -3.82 -4.35 -1.96
C GLY A 49 -3.89 -3.98 -3.45
N ARG A 50 -2.82 -4.26 -4.21
CA ARG A 50 -2.75 -4.03 -5.65
C ARG A 50 -3.81 -4.83 -6.40
N GLU A 51 -3.95 -6.12 -6.10
CA GLU A 51 -4.93 -7.00 -6.72
C GLU A 51 -6.37 -6.57 -6.42
N GLN A 52 -6.66 -6.18 -5.18
CA GLN A 52 -7.99 -5.71 -4.79
C GLN A 52 -8.47 -4.50 -5.59
N MET A 53 -7.55 -3.63 -6.02
CA MET A 53 -7.89 -2.42 -6.76
C MET A 53 -7.80 -2.60 -8.28
N SER A 54 -6.86 -3.43 -8.77
CA SER A 54 -6.62 -3.57 -10.20
C SER A 54 -7.34 -4.76 -10.85
N GLU A 55 -7.66 -5.80 -10.09
CA GLU A 55 -8.11 -7.11 -10.59
C GLU A 55 -7.15 -7.76 -11.63
N VAL A 56 -5.93 -7.22 -11.77
CA VAL A 56 -4.88 -7.75 -12.65
C VAL A 56 -4.05 -8.74 -11.85
N ALA A 57 -4.00 -9.99 -12.31
CA ALA A 57 -3.22 -11.04 -11.64
C ALA A 57 -1.71 -10.72 -11.68
N ASP A 58 -1.16 -10.43 -12.87
CA ASP A 58 0.28 -10.30 -13.05
C ASP A 58 0.71 -8.83 -13.23
N PRO A 59 1.45 -8.23 -12.27
CA PRO A 59 2.00 -6.89 -12.43
C PRO A 59 3.12 -6.86 -13.49
N SER A 60 3.35 -5.70 -14.10
CA SER A 60 4.50 -5.55 -15.01
C SER A 60 5.83 -5.55 -14.24
N GLU A 61 6.95 -5.85 -14.91
CA GLU A 61 8.28 -5.81 -14.28
C GLU A 61 8.56 -4.46 -13.58
N LYS A 62 8.13 -3.35 -14.19
CA LYS A 62 8.26 -2.02 -13.59
C LYS A 62 7.45 -1.85 -12.32
N ASP A 63 6.29 -2.49 -12.23
CA ASP A 63 5.44 -2.44 -11.03
C ASP A 63 6.06 -3.31 -9.93
N VAL A 64 6.63 -4.46 -10.28
CA VAL A 64 7.39 -5.32 -9.35
C VAL A 64 8.61 -4.60 -8.79
N GLU A 65 9.37 -3.90 -9.63
CA GLU A 65 10.52 -3.08 -9.18
C GLU A 65 10.07 -1.97 -8.20
N LEU A 66 8.98 -1.27 -8.52
CA LEU A 66 8.42 -0.23 -7.64
C LEU A 66 7.94 -0.81 -6.30
N MET A 67 7.27 -1.96 -6.32
CA MET A 67 6.83 -2.65 -5.12
C MET A 67 8.01 -3.03 -4.24
N THR A 68 8.98 -3.74 -4.82
CA THR A 68 10.14 -4.25 -4.09
C THR A 68 10.95 -3.12 -3.49
N GLY A 69 11.27 -2.08 -4.28
CA GLY A 69 12.03 -0.93 -3.79
C GLY A 69 11.29 -0.14 -2.70
N TYR A 70 9.95 -0.09 -2.74
CA TYR A 70 9.20 0.55 -1.66
C TYR A 70 9.21 -0.27 -0.38
N ILE A 71 8.96 -1.57 -0.46
CA ILE A 71 9.00 -2.50 0.68
C ILE A 71 10.37 -2.46 1.36
N GLU A 72 11.46 -2.46 0.60
CA GLU A 72 12.84 -2.34 1.12
C GLU A 72 13.09 -1.03 1.88
N SER A 73 12.33 0.02 1.58
CA SER A 73 12.46 1.34 2.22
C SER A 73 11.65 1.50 3.52
N LEU A 74 10.76 0.55 3.83
CA LEU A 74 9.89 0.64 5.00
C LEU A 74 10.66 0.39 6.29
N ASP A 75 10.30 1.15 7.32
CA ASP A 75 10.74 0.93 8.69
C ASP A 75 9.84 -0.11 9.37
N TYR A 76 10.43 -1.24 9.74
CA TYR A 76 9.74 -2.38 10.36
C TYR A 76 9.77 -2.37 11.89
N ASP A 77 10.36 -1.35 12.54
CA ASP A 77 10.34 -1.22 14.01
C ASP A 77 8.90 -1.12 14.54
N ASN A 78 7.99 -0.52 13.75
CA ASN A 78 6.55 -0.64 13.94
C ASN A 78 5.95 -1.47 12.80
N ALA A 79 5.88 -2.79 13.01
CA ALA A 79 5.42 -3.75 12.01
C ALA A 79 4.00 -3.47 11.53
N GLU A 80 3.05 -3.13 12.41
CA GLU A 80 1.67 -2.86 12.00
C GLU A 80 1.58 -1.65 11.06
N LYS A 81 2.32 -0.58 11.39
CA LYS A 81 2.45 0.60 10.53
C LYS A 81 3.08 0.25 9.18
N ALA A 82 4.15 -0.53 9.16
CA ALA A 82 4.81 -0.96 7.92
C ALA A 82 3.85 -1.79 7.06
N PHE A 83 3.12 -2.71 7.67
CA PHE A 83 2.14 -3.59 7.00
C PHE A 83 0.97 -2.81 6.42
N PHE A 84 0.40 -1.85 7.15
CA PHE A 84 -0.64 -1.00 6.60
C PHE A 84 -0.11 -0.13 5.46
N THR A 85 1.09 0.42 5.62
CA THR A 85 1.74 1.26 4.61
C THR A 85 1.95 0.47 3.30
N ALA A 86 2.43 -0.77 3.41
CA ALA A 86 2.57 -1.68 2.28
C ALA A 86 1.22 -1.99 1.62
N PHE A 87 0.20 -2.35 2.41
CA PHE A 87 -1.14 -2.65 1.90
C PHE A 87 -1.77 -1.46 1.17
N ALA A 88 -1.77 -0.27 1.79
CA ALA A 88 -2.30 0.94 1.19
C ALA A 88 -1.49 1.37 -0.05
N GLY A 89 -0.16 1.23 -0.01
CA GLY A 89 0.71 1.45 -1.18
C GLY A 89 0.38 0.50 -2.33
N GLY A 90 0.06 -0.75 -2.02
CA GLY A 90 -0.49 -1.72 -2.96
C GLY A 90 -1.79 -1.24 -3.60
N CYS A 91 -2.76 -0.81 -2.79
CA CYS A 91 -4.03 -0.26 -3.30
C CYS A 91 -3.80 0.91 -4.28
N VAL A 92 -2.93 1.85 -3.92
CA VAL A 92 -2.58 2.98 -4.79
C VAL A 92 -1.93 2.49 -6.09
N LEU A 93 -1.02 1.51 -6.03
CA LEU A 93 -0.42 0.93 -7.23
C LEU A 93 -1.46 0.26 -8.12
N GLY A 94 -2.45 -0.42 -7.53
CA GLY A 94 -3.56 -1.00 -8.28
C GLY A 94 -4.35 0.07 -9.05
N LEU A 95 -4.62 1.23 -8.43
CA LEU A 95 -5.24 2.37 -9.11
C LEU A 95 -4.35 2.94 -10.24
N VAL A 96 -3.03 2.94 -10.07
CA VAL A 96 -2.09 3.32 -11.13
C VAL A 96 -2.16 2.36 -12.32
N ILE A 97 -2.24 1.05 -12.07
CA ILE A 97 -2.30 0.01 -13.11
C ILE A 97 -3.56 0.17 -13.97
N ILE A 98 -4.71 0.50 -13.37
CA ILE A 98 -5.96 0.72 -14.11
C ILE A 98 -6.14 2.16 -14.62
N ASN A 99 -5.11 3.00 -14.51
CA ASN A 99 -5.09 4.42 -14.93
C ASN A 99 -6.09 5.34 -14.21
N GLU A 100 -6.57 4.94 -13.03
CA GLU A 100 -7.36 5.80 -12.14
C GLU A 100 -6.47 6.76 -11.33
N LEU A 101 -5.16 6.48 -11.27
CA LEU A 101 -4.14 7.37 -10.73
C LEU A 101 -2.96 7.50 -11.69
N ALA A 102 -2.44 8.72 -11.87
CA ALA A 102 -1.24 8.94 -12.66
C ALA A 102 -0.02 8.29 -11.97
N ARG A 103 0.80 7.56 -12.74
CA ARG A 103 2.02 6.92 -12.23
C ARG A 103 3.00 7.92 -11.58
N GLU A 104 3.05 9.15 -12.08
CA GLU A 104 3.88 10.24 -11.55
C GLU A 104 3.48 10.67 -10.14
N ASP A 105 2.20 10.48 -9.76
CA ASP A 105 1.69 10.79 -8.43
C ASP A 105 1.94 9.67 -7.42
N PHE A 106 2.39 8.50 -7.85
CA PHE A 106 2.57 7.33 -6.99
C PHE A 106 3.50 7.64 -5.80
N SER A 107 4.69 8.18 -6.06
CA SER A 107 5.64 8.52 -4.98
C SER A 107 5.10 9.56 -4.00
N ARG A 108 4.24 10.48 -4.47
CA ARG A 108 3.57 11.45 -3.58
C ARG A 108 2.51 10.75 -2.73
N ALA A 109 1.71 9.86 -3.33
CA ALA A 109 0.70 9.09 -2.61
C ALA A 109 1.32 8.22 -1.50
N LEU A 110 2.49 7.61 -1.74
CA LEU A 110 3.21 6.84 -0.71
C LEU A 110 3.59 7.71 0.51
N ARG A 111 4.06 8.94 0.28
CA ARG A 111 4.37 9.88 1.38
C ARG A 111 3.12 10.27 2.17
N LEU A 112 1.98 10.45 1.49
CA LEU A 112 0.71 10.77 2.14
C LEU A 112 0.19 9.59 2.98
N ILE A 113 0.41 8.34 2.53
CA ILE A 113 0.13 7.14 3.32
C ILE A 113 0.99 7.13 4.58
N GLU A 114 2.29 7.40 4.48
CA GLU A 114 3.17 7.50 5.65
C GLU A 114 2.75 8.61 6.63
N ASP A 115 2.30 9.75 6.11
CA ASP A 115 1.75 10.83 6.93
C ASP A 115 0.45 10.44 7.63
N PHE A 116 -0.41 9.66 6.97
CA PHE A 116 -1.61 9.09 7.57
C PHE A 116 -1.22 8.11 8.69
N THR A 117 -0.30 7.19 8.44
CA THR A 117 0.06 6.19 9.45
C THR A 117 0.76 6.77 10.67
N ARG A 118 1.54 7.84 10.50
CA ARG A 118 2.10 8.60 11.63
C ARG A 118 1.05 9.18 12.59
N LYS A 119 -0.19 9.37 12.14
CA LYS A 119 -1.28 9.95 12.94
C LYS A 119 -2.17 8.88 13.57
N GLU A 120 -2.32 7.74 12.90
CA GLU A 120 -3.30 6.70 13.25
C GLU A 120 -2.69 5.49 13.99
N PHE A 121 -1.36 5.34 13.99
CA PHE A 121 -0.61 4.25 14.64
C PHE A 121 0.52 4.82 15.50
#